data_AF-A0A835W4J0-F1
#
_entry.id   AF-A0A835W4J0-F1
#
_cell.length_a   1.000
_cell.length_b   1.000
_cell.length_c   1.000
_cell.angle_alpha   90.00
_cell.angle_beta   90.00
_cell.angle_gamma   90.00
#
_symmetry.space_group_name_H-M   'P 1'
#
loop_
_entity.id
_entity.type
_entity.pdbx_description
1 polymer ?
#
loop_
_entity_poly.entity_id
_entity_poly.type
_entity_poly.pdbx_seq_one_letter_code
_entity_poly.pdbx_strand_id
1 'polypeptide(L)'
;MDADTSGDIGISSGGNSTRRLRRRLTAEQHRARRMILDFHGTRRTLAEFNDLTSVLRQLGVQNQVPKAVVTGKTKKNGGAKDLMIIGGKPLNISSITFFFTSSSCGINPVMTEAQIRARWFDNGDSAPITATLQRAYSTCSYNKLGFYPDNNLVVGPVDVPCIGTTSIKGPYNLRTGFGNKRDLDAEMYGLYDLAKDWLKKNGRTDVLTRLPYLRRKVIVWPWNNLTQLAKNGTQELVSWPGMGSMGCPGNPDPNGIVPDCLTWMNNDLPTTNLDLQVLFQELGHNIGLAHAGRLECDAQGCLVNGYGDSTDPMGVAGPVNFEKSFTYFAAPAAYKAGWSSPLVNLNKDAIASGSGWTDYQVPSMHSTDKNFLRVAIDQTGINIADRLKPERALYVSFRVAQPLGGYDSGLPKELNSRVWIHEYNETANGWSADIHKPTVLLNMLDLPAMDPKTRKVGPPVVPGWGTILTKAVFPSAFGRGDSLTVWLKAKTNTSATVGLCRATDTAETPDTCYDGIDNDCDGLADDLDPDCGGEDPTALSPPPPPLVVLRKSPPPSAPPKRSPPPPPSPQPRSPVKAPTPKKVVGRRRV
;
A
#
# COMPACT_ATOMS: atom_id res chain seq x y z
N MET A 1 46.35 -37.49 -3.60
CA MET A 1 47.45 -38.18 -2.91
C MET A 1 47.23 -37.96 -1.42
N ASP A 2 46.46 -38.89 -0.85
CA ASP A 2 46.61 -39.59 0.44
C ASP A 2 47.09 -38.77 1.65
N ALA A 3 46.55 -38.90 2.86
CA ALA A 3 45.83 -40.03 3.45
C ALA A 3 44.97 -39.61 4.66
N ASP A 4 44.00 -40.48 4.94
CA ASP A 4 43.24 -40.72 6.17
C ASP A 4 44.00 -40.56 7.49
N THR A 5 43.26 -40.22 8.56
CA THR A 5 43.07 -41.15 9.69
C THR A 5 41.91 -40.72 10.58
N SER A 6 40.96 -41.65 10.70
CA SER A 6 39.88 -41.78 11.67
C SER A 6 40.41 -42.08 13.08
N GLY A 7 39.63 -41.71 14.10
CA GLY A 7 39.90 -42.02 15.51
C GLY A 7 38.60 -42.12 16.31
N ASP A 8 38.40 -43.32 16.84
CA ASP A 8 37.16 -43.96 17.28
C ASP A 8 36.40 -43.40 18.48
N ILE A 9 35.14 -43.84 18.51
CA ILE A 9 34.15 -43.75 19.59
C ILE A 9 34.53 -44.70 20.73
N GLY A 10 34.61 -44.18 21.95
CA GLY A 10 34.76 -44.98 23.18
C GLY A 10 33.70 -44.61 24.22
N ILE A 11 32.66 -45.44 24.32
CA ILE A 11 31.71 -45.46 25.44
C ILE A 11 32.23 -46.46 26.47
N SER A 12 32.41 -46.04 27.72
CA SER A 12 32.42 -46.96 28.86
C SER A 12 31.72 -46.34 30.07
N SER A 13 31.18 -47.25 30.88
CA SER A 13 30.06 -47.12 31.80
C SER A 13 30.47 -46.99 33.26
N GLY A 14 29.65 -46.27 34.04
CA GLY A 14 29.28 -46.67 35.41
C GLY A 14 29.83 -45.83 36.57
N GLY A 15 28.94 -45.23 37.37
CA GLY A 15 29.26 -44.76 38.73
C GLY A 15 28.40 -43.60 39.26
N ASN A 16 27.37 -43.93 40.04
CA ASN A 16 26.43 -43.04 40.73
C ASN A 16 27.07 -41.91 41.57
N SER A 17 26.72 -40.65 41.27
CA SER A 17 26.61 -39.55 42.24
C SER A 17 25.85 -38.39 41.62
N THR A 18 24.56 -38.23 41.99
CA THR A 18 23.70 -37.14 41.54
C THR A 18 24.06 -35.83 42.24
N ARG A 19 25.20 -35.23 41.86
CA ARG A 19 25.38 -33.77 41.93
C ARG A 19 24.99 -33.22 40.57
N ARG A 20 23.85 -32.53 40.49
CA ARG A 20 23.47 -31.70 39.32
C ARG A 20 24.54 -30.62 39.14
N LEU A 21 25.61 -30.94 38.42
CA LEU A 21 26.54 -29.98 37.87
C LEU A 21 25.72 -29.09 36.94
N ARG A 22 25.37 -27.89 37.43
CA ARG A 22 24.86 -26.81 36.58
C ARG A 22 25.89 -26.62 35.49
N ARG A 23 25.61 -27.14 34.29
CA ARG A 23 26.44 -26.94 33.10
C ARG A 23 26.56 -25.43 32.93
N ARG A 24 27.73 -24.89 33.27
CA ARG A 24 28.02 -23.47 33.05
C ARG A 24 27.89 -23.26 31.56
N LEU A 25 26.96 -22.38 31.17
CA LEU A 25 26.78 -22.02 29.78
C LEU A 25 28.11 -21.51 29.26
N THR A 26 28.48 -21.90 28.05
CA THR A 26 29.68 -21.36 27.41
C THR A 26 29.53 -19.85 27.22
N ALA A 27 30.64 -19.13 27.02
CA ALA A 27 30.60 -17.69 26.78
C ALA A 27 29.69 -17.32 25.59
N GLU A 28 29.64 -18.17 24.56
CA GLU A 28 28.77 -18.03 23.40
C GLU A 28 27.29 -18.26 23.75
N GLN A 29 26.98 -19.25 24.58
CA GLN A 29 25.61 -19.47 25.06
C GLN A 29 25.14 -18.32 25.96
N HIS A 30 26.02 -17.74 26.79
CA HIS A 30 25.72 -16.53 27.55
C HIS A 30 25.57 -15.29 26.66
N ARG A 31 26.23 -15.24 25.51
CA ARG A 31 26.11 -14.16 24.53
C ARG A 31 24.80 -14.27 23.75
N ALA A 32 24.46 -15.46 23.26
CA ALA A 32 23.19 -15.75 22.60
C ALA A 32 22.00 -15.49 23.55
N ARG A 33 22.12 -15.90 24.82
CA ARG A 33 21.12 -15.64 25.86
C ARG A 33 20.90 -14.15 26.13
N ARG A 34 21.96 -13.33 26.12
CA ARG A 34 21.83 -11.87 26.25
C ARG A 34 21.19 -11.23 25.02
N MET A 35 21.55 -11.67 23.81
CA MET A 35 20.92 -11.17 22.59
C MET A 35 19.42 -11.45 22.54
N ILE A 36 18.97 -12.61 23.02
CA ILE A 36 17.55 -12.97 23.04
C ILE A 36 16.77 -12.09 24.05
N LEU A 37 17.33 -11.85 25.24
CA LEU A 37 16.70 -10.98 26.24
C LEU A 37 16.64 -9.51 25.80
N ASP A 38 17.71 -9.02 25.15
CA ASP A 38 17.75 -7.67 24.58
C ASP A 38 16.78 -7.51 23.39
N PHE A 39 16.56 -8.57 22.61
CA PHE A 39 15.64 -8.55 21.46
C PHE A 39 14.17 -8.48 21.87
N HIS A 40 13.80 -9.02 23.05
CA HIS A 40 12.41 -9.06 23.52
C HIS A 40 12.04 -7.96 24.53
N GLY A 41 12.99 -7.11 24.95
CA GLY A 41 12.70 -5.92 25.77
C GLY A 41 12.04 -6.21 27.13
N THR A 42 12.13 -7.44 27.66
CA THR A 42 11.47 -7.85 28.91
C THR A 42 12.48 -8.13 30.02
N ARG A 43 12.22 -7.60 31.23
CA ARG A 43 12.98 -7.90 32.46
C ARG A 43 12.31 -8.99 33.32
N ARG A 44 11.69 -10.01 32.70
CA ARG A 44 11.09 -11.12 33.48
C ARG A 44 12.15 -12.14 33.87
N THR A 45 12.09 -12.63 35.10
CA THR A 45 13.04 -13.61 35.65
C THR A 45 12.78 -15.00 35.07
N LEU A 46 13.82 -15.59 34.47
CA LEU A 46 13.85 -16.85 33.72
C LEU A 46 13.53 -18.14 34.50
N ALA A 47 12.88 -18.08 35.67
CA ALA A 47 12.51 -19.26 36.44
C ALA A 47 11.22 -19.96 35.93
N GLU A 48 10.46 -19.32 35.05
CA GLU A 48 9.15 -19.79 34.59
C GLU A 48 9.16 -20.54 33.25
N PHE A 49 10.32 -20.70 32.59
CA PHE A 49 10.41 -21.36 31.28
C PHE A 49 10.97 -22.79 31.42
N ASN A 50 10.07 -23.77 31.61
CA ASN A 50 10.45 -25.19 31.76
C ASN A 50 10.56 -25.96 30.45
N ASP A 51 10.15 -25.42 29.29
CA ASP A 51 10.34 -26.12 28.02
C ASP A 51 10.55 -25.16 26.84
N LEU A 52 11.78 -25.20 26.30
CA LEU A 52 12.19 -24.44 25.13
C LEU A 52 11.53 -24.96 23.84
N THR A 53 11.06 -26.21 23.85
CA THR A 53 10.48 -26.91 22.70
C THR A 53 9.05 -26.44 22.42
N SER A 54 8.28 -26.13 23.47
CA SER A 54 6.98 -25.46 23.40
C SER A 54 7.07 -24.06 22.75
N VAL A 55 8.10 -23.30 23.11
CA VAL A 55 8.37 -21.97 22.52
C VAL A 55 8.73 -22.09 21.04
N LEU A 56 9.51 -23.10 20.65
CA LEU A 56 9.87 -23.32 19.24
C LEU A 56 8.69 -23.78 18.38
N ARG A 57 7.73 -24.54 18.93
CA ARG A 57 6.47 -24.85 18.23
C ARG A 57 5.56 -23.63 18.07
N GLN A 58 5.49 -22.77 19.08
CA GLN A 58 4.77 -21.49 18.96
C GLN A 58 5.45 -20.50 17.99
N LEU A 59 6.76 -20.64 17.74
CA LEU A 59 7.48 -19.85 16.74
C LEU A 59 7.35 -20.40 15.30
N GLY A 60 6.69 -21.56 15.12
CA GLY A 60 6.48 -22.19 13.81
C GLY A 60 5.40 -21.53 12.94
N VAL A 61 4.52 -20.73 13.52
CA VAL A 61 3.49 -19.94 12.81
C VAL A 61 3.25 -18.66 13.60
N GLN A 62 4.09 -17.64 13.42
CA GLN A 62 3.80 -16.33 14.01
C GLN A 62 4.14 -15.21 13.05
N ASN A 63 3.09 -14.40 12.75
CA ASN A 63 3.13 -12.94 12.69
C ASN A 63 4.50 -12.37 12.36
N GLN A 64 5.02 -12.70 11.18
CA GLN A 64 6.14 -11.97 10.64
C GLN A 64 5.57 -10.63 10.22
N VAL A 65 5.58 -9.65 11.13
CA VAL A 65 5.83 -8.28 10.69
C VAL A 65 7.19 -8.37 10.01
N PRO A 66 7.28 -8.17 8.69
CA PRO A 66 8.55 -8.33 8.01
C PRO A 66 9.53 -7.34 8.61
N LYS A 67 10.48 -7.87 9.39
CA LYS A 67 11.72 -7.14 9.65
C LYS A 67 12.50 -7.35 8.38
N ALA A 68 12.80 -6.29 7.63
CA ALA A 68 13.81 -6.40 6.58
C ALA A 68 15.10 -6.87 7.26
N VAL A 69 15.34 -8.18 7.20
CA VAL A 69 16.52 -8.76 7.82
C VAL A 69 17.66 -8.35 6.91
N VAL A 70 18.54 -7.49 7.41
CA VAL A 70 19.84 -7.29 6.81
C VAL A 70 20.61 -8.60 7.02
N THR A 71 20.32 -9.62 6.21
CA THR A 71 21.04 -10.91 6.27
C THR A 71 22.38 -10.74 5.58
N GLY A 72 23.34 -10.32 6.37
CA GLY A 72 24.75 -10.28 6.02
C GLY A 72 25.52 -9.71 7.20
N LYS A 73 26.75 -10.16 7.42
CA LYS A 73 27.73 -9.38 8.20
C LYS A 73 28.04 -8.10 7.42
N THR A 74 27.09 -7.18 7.32
CA THR A 74 27.34 -5.87 6.74
C THR A 74 28.26 -5.14 7.71
N LYS A 75 29.45 -4.81 7.21
CA LYS A 75 30.30 -3.79 7.82
C LYS A 75 29.40 -2.59 8.17
N LYS A 76 29.67 -1.93 9.29
CA LYS A 76 28.91 -0.79 9.88
C LYS A 76 28.74 0.45 8.97
N ASN A 77 28.92 0.34 7.66
CA ASN A 77 28.91 1.46 6.73
C ASN A 77 27.53 1.58 6.07
N GLY A 78 26.72 2.52 6.56
CA GLY A 78 25.89 3.41 5.73
C GLY A 78 24.80 2.85 4.79
N GLY A 79 24.46 1.56 4.83
CA GLY A 79 23.44 1.00 3.93
C GLY A 79 22.05 1.65 4.11
N ALA A 80 21.29 1.82 3.01
CA ALA A 80 20.09 2.67 2.91
C ALA A 80 19.09 2.54 4.05
N LYS A 81 19.16 3.48 4.99
CA LYS A 81 18.22 3.52 6.11
C LYS A 81 16.93 4.27 5.77
N ASP A 82 16.87 5.06 4.71
CA ASP A 82 15.73 5.96 4.38
C ASP A 82 14.99 5.61 3.06
N LEU A 83 15.24 4.43 2.50
CA LEU A 83 14.51 3.91 1.32
C LEU A 83 13.33 3.01 1.75
N MET A 84 13.53 2.13 2.71
CA MET A 84 12.50 1.22 3.23
C MET A 84 12.37 1.38 4.74
N ILE A 85 11.16 1.21 5.26
CA ILE A 85 10.96 1.17 6.72
C ILE A 85 11.40 -0.20 7.23
N ILE A 86 12.60 -0.25 7.82
CA ILE A 86 13.13 -1.47 8.42
C ILE A 86 12.83 -1.47 9.92
N GLY A 87 11.94 -2.36 10.35
CA GLY A 87 11.66 -2.58 11.77
C GLY A 87 10.78 -1.51 12.44
N GLY A 88 9.98 -0.78 11.66
CA GLY A 88 8.94 0.13 12.15
C GLY A 88 9.44 1.41 12.81
N LYS A 89 10.74 1.71 12.73
CA LYS A 89 11.30 2.97 13.26
C LYS A 89 11.05 4.11 12.29
N PRO A 90 10.71 5.31 12.79
CA PRO A 90 10.63 6.49 11.94
C PRO A 90 11.96 6.80 11.26
N LEU A 91 11.90 7.28 10.02
CA LEU A 91 13.05 7.60 9.17
C LEU A 91 12.85 8.95 8.49
N ASN A 92 13.95 9.69 8.33
CA ASN A 92 13.92 10.95 7.60
C ASN A 92 14.37 10.70 6.17
N ILE A 93 13.52 11.07 5.22
CA ILE A 93 13.80 11.03 3.80
C ILE A 93 14.81 12.13 3.47
N SER A 94 15.81 11.74 2.68
CA SER A 94 16.77 12.66 2.08
C SER A 94 16.60 12.74 0.56
N SER A 95 16.58 13.96 0.03
CA SER A 95 16.49 14.20 -1.41
C SER A 95 17.15 15.50 -1.84
N ILE A 96 17.41 15.61 -3.13
CA ILE A 96 17.70 16.86 -3.81
C ILE A 96 16.92 16.93 -5.11
N THR A 97 16.30 18.07 -5.35
CA THR A 97 15.58 18.37 -6.58
C THR A 97 16.37 19.40 -7.37
N PHE A 98 16.77 19.04 -8.57
CA PHE A 98 17.29 19.96 -9.56
C PHE A 98 16.20 20.28 -10.57
N PHE A 99 15.98 21.56 -10.84
CA PHE A 99 15.14 22.00 -11.96
C PHE A 99 15.97 22.87 -12.88
N PHE A 100 15.75 22.69 -14.18
CA PHE A 100 16.72 23.14 -15.15
C PHE A 100 16.17 24.13 -16.17
N THR A 101 17.09 24.92 -16.73
CA THR A 101 16.86 25.84 -17.83
C THR A 101 17.99 25.70 -18.85
N SER A 102 17.78 26.17 -20.07
CA SER A 102 18.83 26.34 -21.08
C SER A 102 18.64 27.66 -21.82
N SER A 103 19.34 28.68 -21.33
CA SER A 103 19.39 30.02 -21.93
C SER A 103 19.82 29.97 -23.40
N SER A 104 20.81 29.10 -23.70
CA SER A 104 21.37 28.91 -25.06
C SER A 104 20.36 28.41 -26.10
N CYS A 105 19.23 27.84 -25.68
CA CYS A 105 18.19 27.40 -26.60
C CYS A 105 16.78 27.90 -26.31
N GLY A 106 16.65 28.85 -25.39
CA GLY A 106 15.38 29.46 -25.00
C GLY A 106 14.45 28.51 -24.26
N ILE A 107 14.99 27.45 -23.65
CA ILE A 107 14.21 26.54 -22.80
C ILE A 107 14.23 27.14 -21.41
N ASN A 108 13.14 27.78 -20.99
CA ASN A 108 13.05 28.37 -19.64
C ASN A 108 11.85 27.76 -18.91
N PRO A 109 12.05 27.10 -17.75
CA PRO A 109 10.94 26.62 -16.94
C PRO A 109 10.13 27.81 -16.45
N VAL A 110 8.80 27.73 -16.54
CA VAL A 110 7.89 28.72 -15.93
C VAL A 110 7.86 28.56 -14.39
N MET A 111 8.51 27.52 -13.87
CA MET A 111 8.57 27.17 -12.45
C MET A 111 9.78 27.78 -11.73
N THR A 112 9.53 28.31 -10.54
CA THR A 112 10.52 28.89 -9.62
C THR A 112 10.83 27.95 -8.46
N GLU A 113 11.96 28.18 -7.78
CA GLU A 113 12.31 27.45 -6.56
C GLU A 113 11.19 27.53 -5.50
N ALA A 114 10.60 28.71 -5.32
CA ALA A 114 9.52 28.93 -4.36
C ALA A 114 8.28 28.07 -4.67
N GLN A 115 7.92 27.92 -5.94
CA GLN A 115 6.80 27.07 -6.37
C GLN A 115 7.07 25.59 -6.12
N ILE A 116 8.29 25.09 -6.37
CA ILE A 116 8.67 23.72 -6.03
C ILE A 116 8.64 23.51 -4.51
N ARG A 117 9.22 24.45 -3.74
CA ARG A 117 9.23 24.36 -2.28
C ARG A 117 7.83 24.36 -1.68
N ALA A 118 6.88 25.11 -2.26
CA ALA A 118 5.48 25.10 -1.85
C ALA A 118 4.78 23.74 -2.08
N ARG A 119 5.28 22.93 -3.02
CA ARG A 119 4.83 21.56 -3.30
C ARG A 119 5.57 20.53 -2.44
N TRP A 120 6.77 20.82 -1.98
CA TRP A 120 7.57 19.89 -1.16
C TRP A 120 7.17 19.96 0.31
N PHE A 121 7.02 21.16 0.84
CA PHE A 121 6.90 21.40 2.27
C PHE A 121 5.52 21.89 2.65
N ASP A 122 4.99 21.31 3.71
CA ASP A 122 3.69 21.67 4.24
C ASP A 122 3.72 23.08 4.84
N ASN A 123 2.81 23.93 4.37
CA ASN A 123 2.65 25.31 4.84
C ASN A 123 1.33 25.50 5.63
N GLY A 124 0.72 24.40 6.07
CA GLY A 124 -0.51 24.38 6.86
C GLY A 124 -1.79 24.30 6.01
N ASP A 125 -2.92 24.02 6.66
CA ASP A 125 -4.18 23.72 5.99
C ASP A 125 -4.83 24.92 5.27
N SER A 126 -4.42 26.14 5.61
CA SER A 126 -4.86 27.36 4.94
C SER A 126 -4.01 27.73 3.72
N ALA A 127 -2.95 26.98 3.43
CA ALA A 127 -2.09 27.25 2.28
C ALA A 127 -2.87 27.00 0.96
N PRO A 128 -2.53 27.73 -0.12
CA PRO A 128 -3.10 27.46 -1.44
C PRO A 128 -2.88 26.02 -1.91
N ILE A 129 -1.73 25.46 -1.54
CA ILE A 129 -1.31 24.08 -1.81
C ILE A 129 -1.20 23.36 -0.47
N THR A 130 -2.03 22.35 -0.27
CA THR A 130 -1.98 21.45 0.90
C THR A 130 -1.57 20.03 0.52
N ALA A 131 -1.72 19.67 -0.76
CA ALA A 131 -1.06 18.50 -1.33
C ALA A 131 0.43 18.80 -1.45
N THR A 132 1.19 18.46 -0.41
CA THR A 132 2.66 18.54 -0.41
C THR A 132 3.29 17.17 -0.25
N LEU A 133 4.51 16.99 -0.76
CA LEU A 133 5.26 15.74 -0.61
C LEU A 133 5.53 15.41 0.87
N GLN A 134 5.76 16.43 1.69
CA GLN A 134 5.88 16.27 3.14
C GLN A 134 4.64 15.65 3.76
N ARG A 135 3.47 16.18 3.41
CA ARG A 135 2.19 15.67 3.91
C ARG A 135 1.90 14.28 3.36
N ALA A 136 2.20 14.02 2.09
CA ALA A 136 2.03 12.70 1.49
C ALA A 136 2.84 11.64 2.25
N TYR A 137 4.13 11.90 2.54
CA TYR A 137 4.93 10.97 3.31
C TYR A 137 4.46 10.84 4.76
N SER A 138 4.19 11.92 5.48
CA SER A 138 3.77 11.82 6.89
C SER A 138 2.43 11.09 7.02
N THR A 139 1.46 11.38 6.16
CA THR A 139 0.12 10.81 6.27
C THR A 139 0.08 9.37 5.74
N CYS A 140 0.65 9.10 4.55
CA CYS A 140 0.61 7.77 3.95
C CYS A 140 1.45 6.73 4.71
N SER A 141 2.49 7.18 5.42
CA SER A 141 3.36 6.30 6.22
C SER A 141 3.01 6.28 7.70
N TYR A 142 1.90 6.89 8.14
CA TYR A 142 1.50 6.95 9.55
C TYR A 142 2.60 7.56 10.45
N ASN A 143 3.17 8.68 9.99
CA ASN A 143 4.27 9.42 10.61
C ASN A 143 5.58 8.62 10.74
N LYS A 144 5.73 7.50 10.04
CA LYS A 144 6.99 6.75 10.02
C LYS A 144 8.03 7.39 9.09
N LEU A 145 7.62 8.24 8.15
CA LEU A 145 8.54 8.98 7.29
C LEU A 145 8.41 10.48 7.52
N GLY A 146 9.55 11.11 7.80
CA GLY A 146 9.68 12.56 7.87
C GLY A 146 10.34 13.11 6.61
N PHE A 147 9.77 14.18 6.05
CA PHE A 147 10.32 14.88 4.88
C PHE A 147 10.52 16.35 5.24
N TYR A 148 11.74 16.70 5.66
CA TYR A 148 12.04 18.00 6.23
C TYR A 148 12.93 18.85 5.30
N PRO A 149 12.78 20.19 5.29
CA PRO A 149 13.61 21.09 4.48
C PRO A 149 15.11 20.88 4.65
N ASP A 150 15.55 20.59 5.87
CA ASP A 150 16.98 20.43 6.16
C ASP A 150 17.62 19.26 5.41
N ASN A 151 16.85 18.24 5.02
CA ASN A 151 17.33 17.04 4.32
C ASN A 151 16.81 16.91 2.89
N ASN A 152 16.00 17.86 2.42
CA ASN A 152 15.37 17.82 1.11
C ASN A 152 15.61 19.15 0.42
N LEU A 153 16.61 19.18 -0.47
CA LEU A 153 17.07 20.42 -1.10
C LEU A 153 16.35 20.67 -2.41
N VAL A 154 16.11 21.93 -2.75
CA VAL A 154 15.68 22.35 -4.08
C VAL A 154 16.75 23.30 -4.62
N VAL A 155 17.25 23.03 -5.82
CA VAL A 155 18.32 23.79 -6.45
C VAL A 155 17.94 24.12 -7.89
N GLY A 156 17.95 25.41 -8.22
CA GLY A 156 17.83 25.88 -9.59
C GLY A 156 17.35 27.33 -9.68
N PRO A 157 17.05 27.81 -10.91
CA PRO A 157 17.15 27.06 -12.15
C PRO A 157 18.62 26.77 -12.49
N VAL A 158 18.93 25.50 -12.81
CA VAL A 158 20.25 25.05 -13.24
C VAL A 158 20.36 25.31 -14.74
N ASP A 159 21.11 26.35 -15.12
CA ASP A 159 21.34 26.67 -16.54
C ASP A 159 22.40 25.77 -17.16
N VAL A 160 22.01 25.04 -18.20
CA VAL A 160 22.88 24.08 -18.91
C VAL A 160 22.94 24.39 -20.41
N PRO A 161 24.08 24.11 -21.08
CA PRO A 161 24.15 24.20 -22.54
C PRO A 161 23.10 23.30 -23.20
N CYS A 162 22.56 23.70 -24.36
CA CYS A 162 21.53 22.91 -25.02
C CYS A 162 22.06 21.63 -25.68
N ILE A 163 23.30 21.69 -26.15
CA ILE A 163 24.01 20.64 -26.85
C ILE A 163 25.40 20.57 -26.23
N GLY A 164 25.87 19.36 -25.95
CA GLY A 164 27.20 19.18 -25.38
C GLY A 164 27.52 17.70 -25.21
N THR A 165 28.51 17.43 -24.37
CA THR A 165 28.95 16.07 -24.05
C THR A 165 29.11 15.94 -22.55
N THR A 166 28.55 14.88 -21.97
CA THR A 166 28.75 14.50 -20.57
C THR A 166 29.80 13.42 -20.44
N SER A 167 30.43 13.32 -19.27
CA SER A 167 31.47 12.32 -19.00
C SER A 167 30.94 10.89 -18.99
N ILE A 168 29.67 10.67 -18.59
CA ILE A 168 29.13 9.31 -18.39
C ILE A 168 28.41 8.80 -19.65
N LYS A 169 27.56 9.62 -20.28
CA LYS A 169 26.69 9.17 -21.38
C LYS A 169 27.05 9.72 -22.76
N GLY A 170 28.09 10.56 -22.83
CA GLY A 170 28.56 11.12 -24.10
C GLY A 170 27.71 12.29 -24.59
N PRO A 171 27.61 12.49 -25.91
CA PRO A 171 26.90 13.63 -26.49
C PRO A 171 25.41 13.66 -26.16
N TYR A 172 24.89 14.83 -25.80
CA TYR A 172 23.47 15.08 -25.54
C TYR A 172 22.96 16.26 -26.40
N ASN A 173 21.68 16.24 -26.75
CA ASN A 173 20.99 17.30 -27.47
C ASN A 173 19.58 17.50 -26.91
N LEU A 174 19.42 18.53 -26.09
CA LEU A 174 18.16 18.81 -25.41
C LEU A 174 17.06 19.34 -26.36
N ARG A 175 17.38 19.72 -27.60
CA ARG A 175 16.37 20.12 -28.59
C ARG A 175 15.67 18.92 -29.21
N THR A 176 16.41 17.85 -29.42
CA THR A 176 15.93 16.69 -30.18
C THR A 176 15.74 15.46 -29.31
N GLY A 177 16.36 15.39 -28.14
CA GLY A 177 16.37 14.17 -27.32
C GLY A 177 17.20 13.02 -27.90
N PHE A 178 18.04 13.31 -28.90
CA PHE A 178 18.77 12.30 -29.70
C PHE A 178 20.28 12.54 -29.75
N GLY A 179 20.89 13.10 -28.71
CA GLY A 179 22.32 13.44 -28.71
C GLY A 179 23.24 12.25 -28.97
N ASN A 180 22.88 11.06 -28.48
CA ASN A 180 23.63 9.82 -28.69
C ASN A 180 22.92 8.80 -29.61
N LYS A 181 21.86 9.24 -30.34
CA LYS A 181 21.01 8.37 -31.19
C LYS A 181 20.34 7.20 -30.45
N ARG A 182 20.27 7.26 -29.12
CA ARG A 182 19.49 6.34 -28.26
C ARG A 182 18.41 7.15 -27.57
N ASP A 183 17.31 6.49 -27.19
CA ASP A 183 16.11 7.09 -26.60
C ASP A 183 16.42 7.90 -25.32
N LEU A 184 16.76 9.19 -25.48
CA LEU A 184 16.93 10.21 -24.42
C LEU A 184 17.96 9.90 -23.33
N ASP A 185 18.67 8.79 -23.46
CA ASP A 185 19.50 8.21 -22.41
C ASP A 185 20.68 9.13 -22.04
N ALA A 186 21.23 9.86 -23.02
CA ALA A 186 22.29 10.83 -22.75
C ALA A 186 21.76 12.11 -22.10
N GLU A 187 20.58 12.54 -22.49
CA GLU A 187 19.88 13.69 -21.95
C GLU A 187 19.52 13.40 -20.49
N MET A 188 18.73 12.37 -20.21
CA MET A 188 18.22 12.07 -18.86
C MET A 188 19.31 11.94 -17.80
N TYR A 189 20.28 11.07 -18.05
CA TYR A 189 21.34 10.81 -17.08
C TYR A 189 22.42 11.89 -17.11
N GLY A 190 22.63 12.54 -18.26
CA GLY A 190 23.59 13.63 -18.40
C GLY A 190 23.20 14.87 -17.60
N LEU A 191 21.91 15.12 -17.37
CA LEU A 191 21.45 16.26 -16.56
C LEU A 191 21.98 16.24 -15.13
N TYR A 192 22.13 15.05 -14.54
CA TYR A 192 22.71 14.94 -13.21
C TYR A 192 24.20 15.28 -13.20
N ASP A 193 24.94 14.92 -14.26
CA ASP A 193 26.33 15.36 -14.45
C ASP A 193 26.43 16.87 -14.61
N LEU A 194 25.57 17.44 -15.45
CA LEU A 194 25.52 18.89 -15.68
C LEU A 194 25.14 19.67 -14.42
N ALA A 195 24.25 19.14 -13.57
CA ALA A 195 23.95 19.72 -12.27
C ALA A 195 25.18 19.74 -11.34
N LYS A 196 25.94 18.64 -11.28
CA LYS A 196 27.19 18.59 -10.50
C LYS A 196 28.20 19.61 -11.00
N ASP A 197 28.35 19.77 -12.30
CA ASP A 197 29.29 20.74 -12.87
C ASP A 197 28.81 22.19 -12.66
N TRP A 198 27.51 22.44 -12.76
CA TRP A 198 26.93 23.73 -12.41
C TRP A 198 27.19 24.09 -10.94
N LEU A 199 27.00 23.14 -10.02
CA LEU A 199 27.27 23.36 -8.59
C LEU A 199 28.75 23.73 -8.35
N LYS A 200 29.68 23.05 -9.03
CA LYS A 200 31.13 23.35 -8.92
C LYS A 200 31.42 24.76 -9.44
N LYS A 201 30.92 25.09 -10.63
CA LYS A 201 31.12 26.38 -11.28
C LYS A 201 30.57 27.55 -10.46
N ASN A 202 29.45 27.35 -9.76
CA ASN A 202 28.79 28.37 -8.95
C ASN A 202 29.21 28.34 -7.47
N GLY A 203 30.28 27.63 -7.11
CA GLY A 203 30.81 27.63 -5.75
C GLY A 203 29.88 27.02 -4.69
N ARG A 204 28.91 26.19 -5.08
CA ARG A 204 27.95 25.51 -4.18
C ARG A 204 28.56 24.26 -3.54
N THR A 205 29.69 24.45 -2.87
CA THR A 205 30.41 23.40 -2.15
C THR A 205 29.59 22.84 -0.97
N ASP A 206 28.71 23.66 -0.40
CA ASP A 206 27.71 23.28 0.60
C ASP A 206 26.78 22.16 0.11
N VAL A 207 26.32 22.23 -1.15
CA VAL A 207 25.45 21.20 -1.73
C VAL A 207 26.25 20.01 -2.21
N LEU A 208 27.39 20.23 -2.87
CA LEU A 208 28.25 19.16 -3.39
C LEU A 208 28.72 18.20 -2.31
N THR A 209 29.15 18.73 -1.15
CA THR A 209 29.59 17.92 -0.02
C THR A 209 28.47 17.08 0.58
N ARG A 210 27.23 17.55 0.47
CA ARG A 210 26.04 16.85 0.95
C ARG A 210 25.49 15.84 -0.04
N LEU A 211 25.79 15.99 -1.33
CA LEU A 211 25.20 15.21 -2.41
C LEU A 211 25.30 13.68 -2.20
N PRO A 212 26.42 13.09 -1.74
CA PRO A 212 26.49 11.64 -1.49
C PRO A 212 25.55 11.12 -0.39
N TYR A 213 25.05 12.01 0.47
CA TYR A 213 24.18 11.68 1.59
C TYR A 213 22.69 11.89 1.27
N LEU A 214 22.36 12.57 0.18
CA LEU A 214 20.98 12.79 -0.27
C LEU A 214 20.59 11.65 -1.20
N ARG A 215 19.75 10.71 -0.80
CA ARG A 215 19.56 9.48 -1.59
C ARG A 215 18.79 9.70 -2.89
N ARG A 216 17.69 10.43 -2.84
CA ARG A 216 16.82 10.67 -3.99
C ARG A 216 17.29 11.91 -4.76
N LYS A 217 17.47 11.78 -6.07
CA LYS A 217 17.78 12.88 -7.00
C LYS A 217 16.58 13.05 -7.91
N VAL A 218 15.82 14.11 -7.68
CA VAL A 218 14.69 14.46 -8.55
C VAL A 218 15.20 15.45 -9.60
N ILE A 219 15.04 15.10 -10.86
CA ILE A 219 15.45 15.86 -12.03
C ILE A 219 14.17 16.36 -12.69
N VAL A 220 13.85 17.63 -12.50
CA VAL A 220 12.70 18.27 -13.14
C VAL A 220 13.17 18.87 -14.44
N TRP A 221 12.79 18.24 -15.54
CA TRP A 221 13.25 18.61 -16.87
C TRP A 221 12.08 18.93 -17.82
N PRO A 222 12.26 19.89 -18.74
CA PRO A 222 11.23 20.25 -19.71
C PRO A 222 11.49 19.66 -21.11
N TRP A 223 11.30 18.34 -21.32
CA TRP A 223 11.52 17.73 -22.64
C TRP A 223 10.44 18.10 -23.68
N ASN A 224 9.21 18.37 -23.26
CA ASN A 224 8.07 18.53 -24.17
C ASN A 224 7.51 19.96 -24.21
N ASN A 225 8.36 20.97 -24.32
CA ASN A 225 7.80 22.31 -24.27
C ASN A 225 7.10 22.76 -25.55
N LEU A 226 6.09 23.65 -25.43
CA LEU A 226 5.34 24.19 -26.57
C LEU A 226 6.24 24.72 -27.71
N THR A 227 7.39 25.34 -27.40
CA THR A 227 8.33 25.83 -28.42
C THR A 227 9.08 24.69 -29.12
N GLN A 228 9.42 23.62 -28.42
CA GLN A 228 10.00 22.40 -28.96
C GLN A 228 8.99 21.60 -29.76
N LEU A 229 7.77 21.41 -29.23
CA LEU A 229 6.66 20.80 -29.94
C LEU A 229 6.39 21.55 -31.24
N ALA A 230 6.27 22.88 -31.21
CA ALA A 230 6.07 23.68 -32.42
C ALA A 230 7.22 23.51 -33.44
N LYS A 231 8.47 23.41 -32.99
CA LYS A 231 9.63 23.17 -33.87
C LYS A 231 9.69 21.75 -34.43
N ASN A 232 9.17 20.78 -33.68
CA ASN A 232 9.16 19.37 -34.04
C ASN A 232 7.83 18.95 -34.70
N GLY A 233 7.05 19.90 -35.24
CA GLY A 233 5.78 19.58 -35.90
C GLY A 233 4.75 18.92 -34.97
N THR A 234 4.74 19.33 -33.69
CA THR A 234 3.96 18.79 -32.56
C THR A 234 4.39 17.41 -32.04
N GLN A 235 5.51 16.86 -32.52
CA GLN A 235 6.02 15.61 -32.01
C GLN A 235 6.62 15.78 -30.60
N GLU A 236 6.04 15.07 -29.63
CA GLU A 236 6.58 14.93 -28.27
C GLU A 236 7.95 14.25 -28.31
N LEU A 237 8.90 14.78 -27.54
CA LEU A 237 10.20 14.13 -27.35
C LEU A 237 10.07 12.93 -26.41
N VAL A 238 9.16 13.00 -25.44
CA VAL A 238 8.99 12.03 -24.35
C VAL A 238 7.51 11.77 -24.11
N SER A 239 7.01 10.54 -24.17
CA SER A 239 5.58 10.29 -23.94
C SER A 239 5.17 10.09 -22.47
N TRP A 240 6.15 10.00 -21.56
CA TRP A 240 5.91 9.76 -20.15
C TRP A 240 5.95 11.06 -19.32
N PRO A 241 5.10 11.20 -18.28
CA PRO A 241 5.11 12.36 -17.37
C PRO A 241 6.18 12.24 -16.28
N GLY A 242 6.60 11.01 -15.94
CA GLY A 242 7.64 10.70 -14.97
C GLY A 242 8.38 9.40 -15.30
N MET A 243 9.57 9.25 -14.74
CA MET A 243 10.31 7.99 -14.74
C MET A 243 11.19 7.88 -13.49
N GLY A 244 11.29 6.70 -12.90
CA GLY A 244 12.05 6.45 -11.68
C GLY A 244 12.96 5.24 -11.81
N SER A 245 14.17 5.34 -11.25
CA SER A 245 15.02 4.18 -11.01
C SER A 245 14.32 3.22 -10.06
N MET A 246 14.24 1.93 -10.38
CA MET A 246 13.55 0.96 -9.55
C MET A 246 14.46 0.32 -8.49
N GLY A 247 14.02 0.41 -7.23
CA GLY A 247 14.62 -0.20 -6.05
C GLY A 247 16.12 -0.01 -5.96
N CYS A 248 16.51 1.22 -5.68
CA CYS A 248 17.92 1.56 -5.62
C CYS A 248 18.57 0.75 -4.49
N PRO A 249 19.60 -0.05 -4.78
CA PRO A 249 20.22 -0.89 -3.78
C PRO A 249 20.79 0.01 -2.68
N GLY A 250 20.31 -0.22 -1.47
CA GLY A 250 20.91 0.37 -0.29
C GLY A 250 22.31 -0.15 0.00
N ASN A 251 22.74 -1.19 -0.72
CA ASN A 251 24.09 -1.70 -0.65
C ASN A 251 24.93 -1.02 -1.73
N PRO A 252 26.14 -0.56 -1.38
CA PRO A 252 27.10 -0.20 -2.39
C PRO A 252 27.32 -1.39 -3.33
N ASP A 253 27.61 -1.10 -4.60
CA ASP A 253 28.16 -2.07 -5.52
C ASP A 253 29.45 -2.70 -4.93
N PRO A 254 30.01 -3.76 -5.55
CA PRO A 254 31.26 -4.37 -5.09
C PRO A 254 32.43 -3.36 -4.91
N ASN A 255 32.34 -2.16 -5.48
CA ASN A 255 33.32 -1.08 -5.39
C ASN A 255 33.03 -0.07 -4.28
N GLY A 256 31.97 -0.22 -3.50
CA GLY A 256 31.63 0.75 -2.45
C GLY A 256 30.73 1.91 -2.93
N ILE A 257 30.27 1.91 -4.18
CA ILE A 257 29.45 2.97 -4.77
C ILE A 257 27.98 2.63 -4.57
N VAL A 258 27.26 3.43 -3.79
CA VAL A 258 25.79 3.36 -3.75
C VAL A 258 25.27 4.15 -4.95
N PRO A 259 24.62 3.51 -5.94
CA PRO A 259 24.08 4.24 -7.08
C PRO A 259 23.00 5.23 -6.61
N ASP A 260 22.99 6.42 -7.23
CA ASP A 260 22.02 7.46 -6.95
C ASP A 260 20.61 7.01 -7.37
N CYS A 261 19.59 7.30 -6.55
CA CYS A 261 18.20 7.10 -6.93
C CYS A 261 17.76 8.25 -7.83
N LEU A 262 17.74 8.05 -9.13
CA LEU A 262 17.29 9.07 -10.06
C LEU A 262 15.78 8.96 -10.28
N THR A 263 15.11 10.10 -10.24
CA THR A 263 13.71 10.28 -10.63
C THR A 263 13.67 11.47 -11.59
N TRP A 264 13.03 11.29 -12.73
CA TRP A 264 12.88 12.29 -13.76
C TRP A 264 11.41 12.70 -13.85
N MET A 265 11.16 13.99 -13.82
CA MET A 265 9.84 14.56 -14.02
C MET A 265 9.86 15.32 -15.33
N ASN A 266 8.99 14.92 -16.24
CA ASN A 266 8.75 15.61 -17.49
C ASN A 266 7.57 16.54 -17.28
N ASN A 267 7.86 17.80 -16.97
CA ASN A 267 6.80 18.78 -16.80
C ASN A 267 6.56 19.53 -18.10
N ASP A 268 5.29 19.63 -18.52
CA ASP A 268 4.96 20.49 -19.65
C ASP A 268 5.22 21.96 -19.26
N LEU A 269 5.92 22.71 -20.11
CA LEU A 269 6.42 24.04 -19.77
C LEU A 269 5.39 25.13 -19.47
N PRO A 270 4.16 25.17 -20.04
CA PRO A 270 3.20 26.18 -19.65
C PRO A 270 2.68 25.93 -18.23
N THR A 271 2.92 24.76 -17.64
CA THR A 271 2.45 24.45 -16.30
C THR A 271 3.42 25.02 -15.25
N THR A 272 2.86 25.80 -14.33
CA THR A 272 3.55 26.22 -13.09
C THR A 272 3.49 25.14 -12.01
N ASN A 273 2.91 23.98 -12.33
CA ASN A 273 2.56 22.95 -11.37
C ASN A 273 3.33 21.69 -11.70
N LEU A 274 4.00 21.13 -10.70
CA LEU A 274 4.59 19.81 -10.79
C LEU A 274 3.54 18.79 -10.36
N ASP A 275 3.28 17.78 -11.18
CA ASP A 275 2.37 16.69 -10.82
C ASP A 275 2.99 15.87 -9.68
N LEU A 276 2.50 16.12 -8.47
CA LEU A 276 2.99 15.45 -7.28
C LEU A 276 2.54 13.99 -7.18
N GLN A 277 1.44 13.62 -7.83
CA GLN A 277 0.97 12.24 -7.82
C GLN A 277 1.92 11.37 -8.66
N VAL A 278 2.26 11.84 -9.86
CA VAL A 278 3.27 11.20 -10.72
C VAL A 278 4.63 11.18 -10.01
N LEU A 279 5.07 12.29 -9.42
CA LEU A 279 6.32 12.29 -8.65
C LEU A 279 6.28 11.25 -7.53
N PHE A 280 5.18 11.13 -6.80
CA PHE A 280 5.03 10.17 -5.71
C PHE A 280 5.12 8.73 -6.21
N GLN A 281 4.55 8.44 -7.38
CA GLN A 281 4.71 7.17 -8.10
C GLN A 281 6.18 6.90 -8.43
N GLU A 282 6.89 7.85 -9.04
CA GLU A 282 8.29 7.66 -9.41
C GLU A 282 9.22 7.48 -8.20
N LEU A 283 8.93 8.19 -7.10
CA LEU A 283 9.60 7.99 -5.82
C LEU A 283 9.24 6.64 -5.16
N GLY A 284 8.06 6.09 -5.47
CA GLY A 284 7.66 4.71 -5.17
C GLY A 284 8.55 3.69 -5.88
N HIS A 285 8.90 3.93 -7.15
CA HIS A 285 9.88 3.10 -7.85
C HIS A 285 11.25 3.15 -7.17
N ASN A 286 11.73 4.30 -6.69
CA ASN A 286 13.02 4.38 -5.99
C ASN A 286 13.11 3.48 -4.75
N ILE A 287 11.97 3.19 -4.11
CA ILE A 287 11.89 2.27 -2.97
C ILE A 287 11.51 0.84 -3.40
N GLY A 288 11.50 0.54 -4.69
CA GLY A 288 11.32 -0.81 -5.21
C GLY A 288 9.87 -1.24 -5.40
N LEU A 289 8.93 -0.30 -5.52
CA LEU A 289 7.56 -0.63 -5.92
C LEU A 289 7.49 -0.81 -7.44
N ALA A 290 6.75 -1.82 -7.90
CA ALA A 290 6.34 -1.98 -9.29
C ALA A 290 5.00 -1.28 -9.53
N HIS A 291 4.55 -1.23 -10.78
CA HIS A 291 3.22 -0.72 -11.09
C HIS A 291 2.11 -1.53 -10.39
N ALA A 292 0.94 -0.92 -10.28
CA ALA A 292 -0.29 -1.53 -9.80
C ALA A 292 -1.27 -1.70 -10.96
N GLY A 293 -1.54 -2.95 -11.29
CA GLY A 293 -2.46 -3.32 -12.34
C GLY A 293 -3.85 -3.64 -11.82
N ARG A 294 -4.76 -3.88 -12.76
CA ARG A 294 -6.13 -4.35 -12.49
C ARG A 294 -6.47 -5.51 -13.41
N LEU A 295 -7.18 -6.49 -12.88
CA LEU A 295 -7.82 -7.52 -13.69
C LEU A 295 -9.08 -6.94 -14.33
N GLU A 296 -9.06 -6.80 -15.64
CA GLU A 296 -10.19 -6.32 -16.43
C GLU A 296 -10.76 -7.51 -17.20
N CYS A 297 -12.04 -7.80 -16.99
CA CYS A 297 -12.74 -8.91 -17.65
C CYS A 297 -13.84 -8.37 -18.56
N ASP A 298 -13.89 -8.90 -19.78
CA ASP A 298 -14.94 -8.64 -20.77
C ASP A 298 -15.52 -9.97 -21.29
N ALA A 299 -16.26 -9.92 -22.40
CA ALA A 299 -16.84 -11.12 -23.00
C ALA A 299 -15.80 -12.05 -23.65
N GLN A 300 -14.58 -11.55 -23.91
CA GLN A 300 -13.48 -12.25 -24.57
C GLN A 300 -12.51 -12.88 -23.56
N GLY A 301 -12.50 -12.41 -22.32
CA GLY A 301 -11.73 -13.01 -21.23
C GLY A 301 -11.31 -11.97 -20.19
N CYS A 302 -10.31 -12.33 -19.38
CA CYS A 302 -9.72 -11.42 -18.41
C CYS A 302 -8.26 -11.13 -18.76
N LEU A 303 -7.88 -9.86 -18.72
CA LEU A 303 -6.52 -9.39 -18.96
C LEU A 303 -6.07 -8.49 -17.81
N VAL A 304 -4.78 -8.53 -17.49
CA VAL A 304 -4.19 -7.60 -16.51
C VAL A 304 -3.76 -6.34 -17.24
N ASN A 305 -4.44 -5.23 -16.96
CA ASN A 305 -3.99 -3.91 -17.36
C ASN A 305 -2.92 -3.45 -16.35
N GLY A 306 -1.66 -3.34 -16.76
CA GLY A 306 -0.51 -3.09 -15.88
C GLY A 306 -0.53 -1.77 -15.11
N TYR A 307 -1.38 -0.81 -15.52
CA TYR A 307 -1.62 0.44 -14.80
C TYR A 307 -3.08 0.58 -14.34
N GLY A 308 -3.92 -0.44 -14.53
CA GLY A 308 -5.37 -0.32 -14.38
C GLY A 308 -5.88 -0.08 -12.96
N ASP A 309 -5.02 -0.09 -11.93
CA ASP A 309 -5.44 0.24 -10.57
C ASP A 309 -5.65 1.75 -10.41
N SER A 310 -6.91 2.17 -10.55
CA SER A 310 -7.35 3.55 -10.34
C SER A 310 -7.31 4.05 -8.88
N THR A 311 -6.89 3.20 -7.94
CA THR A 311 -6.82 3.53 -6.51
C THR A 311 -5.39 3.62 -5.97
N ASP A 312 -4.38 3.16 -6.72
CA ASP A 312 -2.99 3.20 -6.30
C ASP A 312 -2.17 4.17 -7.19
N PRO A 313 -1.34 5.07 -6.62
CA PRO A 313 -0.38 5.87 -7.38
C PRO A 313 0.51 5.04 -8.31
N MET A 314 0.79 3.79 -7.99
CA MET A 314 1.57 2.90 -8.85
C MET A 314 0.75 2.41 -10.07
N GLY A 315 -0.55 2.66 -10.11
CA GLY A 315 -1.44 2.40 -11.24
C GLY A 315 -1.78 3.69 -11.99
N VAL A 316 -3.07 4.03 -12.07
CA VAL A 316 -3.57 5.28 -12.72
C VAL A 316 -4.27 6.21 -11.74
N ALA A 317 -4.09 6.01 -10.43
CA ALA A 317 -4.75 6.88 -9.47
C ALA A 317 -4.26 8.33 -9.56
N GLY A 318 -5.18 9.22 -9.91
CA GLY A 318 -4.99 10.67 -9.88
C GLY A 318 -5.73 11.32 -8.70
N PRO A 319 -5.31 12.51 -8.24
CA PRO A 319 -6.04 13.25 -7.22
C PRO A 319 -7.27 13.93 -7.83
N VAL A 320 -8.40 13.97 -7.10
CA VAL A 320 -9.55 14.82 -7.49
C VAL A 320 -9.21 16.31 -7.57
N ASN A 321 -8.16 16.74 -6.85
CA ASN A 321 -7.62 18.09 -6.88
C ASN A 321 -6.09 18.06 -6.68
N PHE A 322 -5.34 18.41 -7.72
CA PHE A 322 -3.87 18.40 -7.73
C PHE A 322 -3.19 19.35 -6.71
N GLU A 323 -3.91 20.30 -6.12
CA GLU A 323 -3.37 21.24 -5.14
C GLU A 323 -3.69 20.86 -3.70
N LYS A 324 -4.72 20.04 -3.49
CA LYS A 324 -5.31 19.84 -2.16
C LYS A 324 -5.51 18.40 -1.75
N SER A 325 -5.30 17.45 -2.65
CA SER A 325 -5.61 16.05 -2.40
C SER A 325 -4.54 15.11 -2.94
N PHE A 326 -4.48 13.92 -2.34
CA PHE A 326 -3.60 12.84 -2.75
C PHE A 326 -4.31 11.50 -2.66
N THR A 327 -3.99 10.61 -3.58
CA THR A 327 -4.32 9.19 -3.44
C THR A 327 -3.06 8.45 -2.99
N TYR A 328 -3.21 7.51 -2.05
CA TYR A 328 -2.09 6.81 -1.45
C TYR A 328 -2.00 5.36 -1.92
N PHE A 329 -0.86 4.71 -1.61
CA PHE A 329 -0.63 3.31 -1.95
C PHE A 329 -1.73 2.41 -1.39
N ALA A 330 -2.19 1.47 -2.21
CA ALA A 330 -3.04 0.37 -1.79
C ALA A 330 -2.28 -0.53 -0.81
N ALA A 331 -3.03 -1.39 -0.11
CA ALA A 331 -2.49 -2.26 0.92
C ALA A 331 -1.21 -3.05 0.52
N PRO A 332 -1.11 -3.71 -0.66
CA PRO A 332 0.10 -4.46 -1.00
C PRO A 332 1.32 -3.57 -1.23
N ALA A 333 1.17 -2.43 -1.91
CA ALA A 333 2.27 -1.48 -2.13
C ALA A 333 2.71 -0.81 -0.83
N ALA A 334 1.76 -0.39 0.02
CA ALA A 334 2.04 0.15 1.35
C ALA A 334 2.70 -0.89 2.28
N TYR A 335 2.31 -2.16 2.17
CA TYR A 335 2.95 -3.28 2.88
C TYR A 335 4.39 -3.47 2.41
N LYS A 336 4.62 -3.54 1.10
CA LYS A 336 5.95 -3.68 0.49
C LYS A 336 6.89 -2.55 0.92
N ALA A 337 6.39 -1.32 0.96
CA ALA A 337 7.13 -0.15 1.44
C ALA A 337 7.42 -0.16 2.96
N GLY A 338 6.77 -1.05 3.72
CA GLY A 338 6.83 -1.14 5.18
C GLY A 338 6.00 -0.07 5.91
N TRP A 339 5.08 0.58 5.20
CA TRP A 339 4.27 1.69 5.70
C TRP A 339 3.05 1.20 6.45
N SER A 340 2.44 0.12 5.96
CA SER A 340 1.34 -0.59 6.62
C SER A 340 1.73 -2.04 6.94
N SER A 341 0.93 -2.67 7.78
CA SER A 341 1.07 -4.07 8.19
C SER A 341 -0.30 -4.72 8.26
N PRO A 342 -0.38 -6.05 8.10
CA PRO A 342 -1.65 -6.74 8.20
C PRO A 342 -2.20 -6.65 9.63
N LEU A 343 -3.52 -6.51 9.74
CA LEU A 343 -4.27 -6.72 10.97
C LEU A 343 -4.09 -8.18 11.44
N VAL A 344 -4.19 -9.10 10.50
CA VAL A 344 -3.97 -10.54 10.69
C VAL A 344 -3.37 -11.14 9.42
N ASN A 345 -2.43 -12.09 9.61
CA ASN A 345 -1.90 -12.93 8.56
C ASN A 345 -2.59 -14.29 8.62
N LEU A 346 -3.24 -14.66 7.53
CA LEU A 346 -4.04 -15.87 7.39
C LEU A 346 -3.44 -16.76 6.31
N ASN A 347 -3.77 -18.04 6.38
CA ASN A 347 -3.44 -19.06 5.39
C ASN A 347 -4.55 -20.12 5.43
N LYS A 348 -4.41 -21.19 4.64
CA LYS A 348 -5.38 -22.28 4.57
C LYS A 348 -5.71 -22.92 5.93
N ASP A 349 -4.77 -22.95 6.87
CA ASP A 349 -4.96 -23.59 8.17
C ASP A 349 -5.69 -22.66 9.16
N ALA A 350 -5.54 -21.34 8.98
CA ALA A 350 -6.22 -20.32 9.77
C ALA A 350 -7.68 -20.09 9.33
N ILE A 351 -8.03 -20.46 8.10
CA ILE A 351 -9.39 -20.41 7.55
C ILE A 351 -9.80 -21.85 7.27
N ALA A 352 -10.28 -22.56 8.30
CA ALA A 352 -10.62 -23.97 8.17
C ALA A 352 -11.77 -24.17 7.16
N SER A 353 -11.66 -25.19 6.30
CA SER A 353 -12.76 -25.58 5.41
C SER A 353 -13.94 -26.09 6.24
N GLY A 354 -15.17 -25.79 5.81
CA GLY A 354 -16.39 -26.25 6.50
C GLY A 354 -16.51 -25.70 7.93
N SER A 355 -15.93 -24.53 8.21
CA SER A 355 -16.09 -23.81 9.48
C SER A 355 -17.02 -22.59 9.36
N GLY A 356 -17.61 -22.40 8.18
CA GLY A 356 -18.44 -21.27 7.86
C GLY A 356 -17.67 -19.95 7.85
N TRP A 357 -18.37 -18.88 8.22
CA TRP A 357 -17.84 -17.53 8.14
C TRP A 357 -17.04 -17.11 9.38
N THR A 358 -15.81 -16.65 9.15
CA THR A 358 -15.05 -15.90 10.16
C THR A 358 -15.07 -14.41 9.84
N ASP A 359 -15.62 -13.60 10.74
CA ASP A 359 -15.76 -12.16 10.57
C ASP A 359 -14.58 -11.37 11.16
N TYR A 360 -14.07 -10.44 10.36
CA TYR A 360 -13.00 -9.52 10.73
C TYR A 360 -13.47 -8.07 10.65
N GLN A 361 -13.14 -7.28 11.67
CA GLN A 361 -13.30 -5.82 11.63
C GLN A 361 -12.05 -5.20 10.99
N VAL A 362 -12.11 -4.94 9.69
CA VAL A 362 -11.03 -4.32 8.93
C VAL A 362 -11.12 -2.81 9.10
N PRO A 363 -10.20 -2.15 9.81
CA PRO A 363 -10.24 -0.70 9.93
C PRO A 363 -9.90 -0.05 8.59
N SER A 364 -10.43 1.14 8.35
CA SER A 364 -10.07 1.91 7.16
C SER A 364 -8.58 2.24 7.18
N MET A 365 -7.94 2.26 6.01
CA MET A 365 -6.52 2.59 5.87
C MET A 365 -6.16 3.95 6.48
N HIS A 366 -7.06 4.93 6.55
CA HIS A 366 -6.74 6.20 7.20
C HIS A 366 -6.59 6.11 8.73
N SER A 367 -7.14 5.08 9.37
CA SER A 367 -7.31 5.03 10.83
C SER A 367 -6.09 4.47 11.56
N THR A 368 -5.34 3.56 10.93
CA THR A 368 -4.23 2.84 11.56
C THR A 368 -3.34 2.23 10.48
N ASP A 369 -2.07 1.97 10.81
CA ASP A 369 -1.12 1.24 9.96
C ASP A 369 -1.35 -0.28 9.96
N LYS A 370 -2.31 -0.79 10.75
CA LYS A 370 -2.75 -2.20 10.77
C LYS A 370 -4.14 -2.35 10.16
N ASN A 371 -4.23 -2.32 8.83
CA ASN A 371 -5.48 -1.97 8.14
C ASN A 371 -5.93 -2.90 7.00
N PHE A 372 -5.36 -4.09 6.90
CA PHE A 372 -5.79 -5.07 5.92
C PHE A 372 -5.68 -6.50 6.44
N LEU A 373 -6.46 -7.41 5.88
CA LEU A 373 -6.25 -8.85 6.03
C LEU A 373 -5.25 -9.28 4.96
N ARG A 374 -4.28 -10.12 5.33
CA ARG A 374 -3.39 -10.76 4.36
C ARG A 374 -3.64 -12.26 4.38
N VAL A 375 -4.07 -12.82 3.26
CA VAL A 375 -4.37 -14.26 3.13
C VAL A 375 -3.37 -14.89 2.17
N ALA A 376 -2.44 -15.68 2.69
CA ALA A 376 -1.51 -16.45 1.87
C ALA A 376 -2.28 -17.57 1.14
N ILE A 377 -2.31 -17.49 -0.18
CA ILE A 377 -3.07 -18.40 -1.05
C ILE A 377 -2.14 -19.45 -1.67
N ASP A 378 -2.56 -20.14 -2.74
CA ASP A 378 -1.74 -21.15 -3.40
C ASP A 378 -0.40 -20.56 -3.87
N GLN A 379 0.68 -21.27 -3.55
CA GLN A 379 2.06 -20.87 -3.83
C GLN A 379 2.63 -21.55 -5.07
N THR A 380 1.81 -22.27 -5.84
CA THR A 380 2.24 -22.91 -7.09
C THR A 380 2.84 -21.87 -8.04
N GLY A 381 4.03 -22.17 -8.57
CA GLY A 381 4.76 -21.25 -9.47
C GLY A 381 5.55 -20.14 -8.76
N ILE A 382 5.51 -20.06 -7.43
CA ILE A 382 6.38 -19.17 -6.65
C ILE A 382 7.69 -19.91 -6.35
N ASN A 383 8.84 -19.26 -6.62
CA ASN A 383 10.14 -19.84 -6.34
C ASN A 383 10.45 -19.81 -4.83
N ILE A 384 10.06 -20.88 -4.14
CA ILE A 384 10.25 -21.05 -2.69
C ILE A 384 11.70 -21.33 -2.26
N ALA A 385 12.62 -21.53 -3.21
CA ALA A 385 14.03 -21.75 -2.92
C ALA A 385 14.78 -20.44 -2.60
N ASP A 386 14.17 -19.28 -2.87
CA ASP A 386 14.72 -17.99 -2.45
C ASP A 386 14.68 -17.87 -0.91
N ARG A 387 15.81 -17.48 -0.33
CA ARG A 387 15.98 -17.27 1.11
C ARG A 387 15.02 -16.22 1.68
N LEU A 388 14.46 -15.35 0.84
CA LEU A 388 13.54 -14.27 1.21
C LEU A 388 12.08 -14.54 0.85
N LYS A 389 11.79 -15.76 0.34
CA LYS A 389 10.47 -16.36 0.07
C LYS A 389 9.38 -15.33 -0.27
N PRO A 390 9.33 -14.82 -1.52
CA PRO A 390 8.11 -14.21 -2.03
C PRO A 390 6.93 -15.14 -1.74
N GLU A 391 5.77 -14.55 -1.45
CA GLU A 391 4.57 -15.29 -1.09
C GLU A 391 3.38 -14.62 -1.75
N ARG A 392 2.64 -15.42 -2.52
CA ARG A 392 1.40 -15.01 -3.16
C ARG A 392 0.29 -14.85 -2.11
N ALA A 393 -0.27 -13.67 -2.01
CA ALA A 393 -1.29 -13.37 -1.02
C ALA A 393 -2.36 -12.43 -1.56
N LEU A 394 -3.57 -12.59 -1.02
CA LEU A 394 -4.65 -11.62 -1.14
C LEU A 394 -4.53 -10.58 -0.02
N TYR A 395 -4.78 -9.32 -0.36
CA TYR A 395 -4.78 -8.17 0.54
C TYR A 395 -6.18 -7.58 0.51
N VAL A 396 -6.92 -7.75 1.62
CA VAL A 396 -8.29 -7.25 1.76
C VAL A 396 -8.26 -6.00 2.62
N SER A 397 -8.52 -4.85 2.03
CA SER A 397 -8.39 -3.53 2.69
C SER A 397 -9.65 -2.69 2.54
N PHE A 398 -9.90 -1.79 3.49
CA PHE A 398 -11.03 -0.86 3.45
C PHE A 398 -10.52 0.57 3.30
N ARG A 399 -11.00 1.32 2.30
CA ARG A 399 -10.50 2.67 2.01
C ARG A 399 -11.60 3.71 2.11
N VAL A 400 -11.33 4.78 2.85
CA VAL A 400 -12.23 5.91 3.05
C VAL A 400 -11.45 7.20 2.87
N ALA A 401 -11.82 7.96 1.84
CA ALA A 401 -11.32 9.28 1.54
C ALA A 401 -11.59 10.23 2.71
N GLN A 402 -10.55 10.88 3.20
CA GLN A 402 -10.64 11.92 4.21
C GLN A 402 -10.83 13.31 3.56
N PRO A 403 -11.21 14.34 4.33
CA PRO A 403 -11.21 15.72 3.84
C PRO A 403 -9.87 16.11 3.22
N LEU A 404 -9.86 17.16 2.38
CA LEU A 404 -8.68 17.64 1.67
C LEU A 404 -7.44 17.75 2.58
N GLY A 405 -6.32 17.18 2.12
CA GLY A 405 -5.08 17.05 2.89
C GLY A 405 -5.01 15.81 3.78
N GLY A 406 -6.12 15.11 4.02
CA GLY A 406 -6.16 13.85 4.75
C GLY A 406 -5.85 12.63 3.88
N TYR A 407 -5.86 11.46 4.51
CA TYR A 407 -5.59 10.18 3.86
C TYR A 407 -6.58 9.88 2.74
N ASP A 408 -6.07 9.50 1.56
CA ASP A 408 -6.89 9.25 0.37
C ASP A 408 -7.87 10.38 0.02
N SER A 409 -7.55 11.62 0.41
CA SER A 409 -8.37 12.77 0.05
C SER A 409 -8.53 12.97 -1.46
N GLY A 410 -7.63 12.35 -2.25
CA GLY A 410 -7.63 12.32 -3.70
C GLY A 410 -8.50 11.23 -4.32
N LEU A 411 -9.01 10.29 -3.52
CA LEU A 411 -9.78 9.15 -4.01
C LEU A 411 -11.17 9.61 -4.50
N PRO A 412 -11.56 9.32 -5.76
CA PRO A 412 -12.86 9.71 -6.29
C PRO A 412 -14.03 9.17 -5.46
N LYS A 413 -15.15 9.90 -5.46
CA LYS A 413 -16.32 9.57 -4.62
C LYS A 413 -16.88 8.18 -4.93
N GLU A 414 -16.83 7.78 -6.19
CA GLU A 414 -17.26 6.47 -6.68
C GLU A 414 -16.38 5.33 -6.17
N LEU A 415 -15.11 5.59 -5.85
CA LEU A 415 -14.15 4.62 -5.31
C LEU A 415 -14.09 4.69 -3.76
N ASN A 416 -14.69 5.71 -3.16
CA ASN A 416 -14.68 5.94 -1.71
C ASN A 416 -15.55 4.94 -0.92
N SER A 417 -15.10 4.59 0.28
CA SER A 417 -15.81 3.79 1.27
C SER A 417 -16.10 2.36 0.79
N ARG A 418 -15.12 1.71 0.18
CA ARG A 418 -15.24 0.36 -0.39
C ARG A 418 -14.14 -0.57 0.12
N VAL A 419 -14.42 -1.87 0.03
CA VAL A 419 -13.42 -2.91 0.27
C VAL A 419 -12.73 -3.24 -1.06
N TRP A 420 -11.41 -3.31 -1.02
CA TRP A 420 -10.54 -3.58 -2.16
C TRP A 420 -9.78 -4.86 -1.91
N ILE A 421 -9.74 -5.73 -2.93
CA ILE A 421 -9.04 -7.01 -2.88
C ILE A 421 -7.96 -7.02 -3.95
N HIS A 422 -6.72 -6.98 -3.50
CA HIS A 422 -5.54 -7.07 -4.34
C HIS A 422 -4.87 -8.44 -4.19
N GLU A 423 -4.26 -8.92 -5.25
CA GLU A 423 -3.30 -10.01 -5.21
C GLU A 423 -1.90 -9.46 -5.41
N TYR A 424 -0.94 -9.99 -4.66
CA TYR A 424 0.46 -9.68 -4.86
C TYR A 424 1.36 -10.86 -4.51
N ASN A 425 2.41 -11.06 -5.32
CA ASN A 425 3.29 -12.22 -5.25
C ASN A 425 4.55 -12.01 -4.42
N GLU A 426 4.71 -10.82 -3.85
CA GLU A 426 5.86 -10.53 -3.02
C GLU A 426 5.50 -10.25 -1.57
N THR A 427 6.55 -10.23 -0.77
CA THR A 427 6.51 -9.86 0.62
C THR A 427 7.24 -8.54 0.84
N ALA A 428 7.05 -7.92 2.00
CA ALA A 428 7.82 -6.74 2.39
C ALA A 428 9.26 -7.14 2.73
N ASN A 429 10.02 -7.43 1.68
CA ASN A 429 11.46 -7.59 1.72
C ASN A 429 12.10 -6.32 1.15
N GLY A 430 13.35 -6.03 1.54
CA GLY A 430 14.06 -4.83 1.07
C GLY A 430 14.53 -4.90 -0.39
N TRP A 431 13.92 -5.76 -1.20
CA TRP A 431 14.29 -6.00 -2.60
C TRP A 431 13.31 -5.26 -3.51
N SER A 432 13.79 -4.86 -4.68
CA SER A 432 12.94 -4.33 -5.75
C SER A 432 11.87 -5.33 -6.13
N ALA A 433 10.68 -4.82 -6.43
CA ALA A 433 9.61 -5.64 -6.97
C ALA A 433 9.96 -6.18 -8.36
N ASP A 434 9.46 -7.37 -8.66
CA ASP A 434 9.44 -7.94 -9.99
C ASP A 434 8.39 -7.21 -10.84
N ILE A 435 8.86 -6.44 -11.81
CA ILE A 435 8.00 -5.65 -12.70
C ILE A 435 7.04 -6.50 -13.53
N HIS A 436 7.34 -7.79 -13.69
CA HIS A 436 6.49 -8.73 -14.42
C HIS A 436 5.43 -9.36 -13.51
N LYS A 437 5.47 -9.08 -12.20
CA LYS A 437 4.51 -9.55 -11.20
C LYS A 437 4.00 -8.37 -10.37
N PRO A 438 3.36 -7.36 -11.00
CA PRO A 438 2.85 -6.20 -10.30
C PRO A 438 1.80 -6.59 -9.25
N THR A 439 1.47 -5.66 -8.38
CA THR A 439 0.24 -5.78 -7.59
C THR A 439 -0.96 -5.77 -8.54
N VAL A 440 -1.95 -6.62 -8.32
CA VAL A 440 -3.13 -6.70 -9.19
C VAL A 440 -4.39 -6.52 -8.37
N LEU A 441 -5.15 -5.47 -8.67
CA LEU A 441 -6.48 -5.28 -8.13
C LEU A 441 -7.46 -6.27 -8.79
N LEU A 442 -8.01 -7.18 -7.99
CA LEU A 442 -8.90 -8.25 -8.47
C LEU A 442 -10.37 -7.86 -8.36
N ASN A 443 -10.77 -7.28 -7.22
CA ASN A 443 -12.17 -7.00 -6.93
C ASN A 443 -12.35 -5.76 -6.06
N MET A 444 -13.52 -5.13 -6.23
CA MET A 444 -14.04 -4.05 -5.41
C MET A 444 -15.39 -4.51 -4.87
N LEU A 445 -15.60 -4.40 -3.55
CA LEU A 445 -16.84 -4.81 -2.89
C LEU A 445 -17.56 -3.62 -2.26
N ASP A 446 -18.89 -3.64 -2.33
CA ASP A 446 -19.76 -2.65 -1.71
C ASP A 446 -21.11 -3.24 -1.30
N LEU A 447 -21.78 -2.59 -0.34
CA LEU A 447 -23.13 -2.93 0.07
C LEU A 447 -24.17 -2.37 -0.91
N PRO A 448 -25.33 -3.02 -1.06
CA PRO A 448 -26.44 -2.46 -1.79
C PRO A 448 -26.81 -1.07 -1.25
N ALA A 449 -27.03 -0.13 -2.15
CA ALA A 449 -27.37 1.24 -1.82
C ALA A 449 -28.67 1.63 -2.51
N MET A 450 -29.40 2.58 -1.90
CA MET A 450 -30.56 3.18 -2.55
C MET A 450 -30.09 4.07 -3.70
N ASP A 451 -30.51 3.75 -4.93
CA ASP A 451 -30.28 4.61 -6.08
C ASP A 451 -31.06 5.92 -5.88
N PRO A 452 -30.39 7.09 -5.97
CA PRO A 452 -31.04 8.38 -5.70
C PRO A 452 -32.11 8.75 -6.74
N LYS A 453 -32.02 8.23 -7.96
CA LYS A 453 -32.95 8.47 -9.06
C LYS A 453 -34.13 7.51 -9.00
N THR A 454 -33.87 6.21 -8.84
CA THR A 454 -34.93 5.17 -8.90
C THR A 454 -35.54 4.82 -7.56
N ARG A 455 -34.88 5.22 -6.45
CA ARG A 455 -35.24 4.86 -5.06
C ARG A 455 -35.24 3.36 -4.77
N LYS A 456 -34.76 2.53 -5.71
CA LYS A 456 -34.59 1.10 -5.51
C LYS A 456 -33.26 0.82 -4.81
N VAL A 457 -33.27 -0.13 -3.88
CA VAL A 457 -32.04 -0.65 -3.29
C VAL A 457 -31.50 -1.70 -4.24
N GLY A 458 -30.23 -1.57 -4.61
CA GLY A 458 -29.56 -2.50 -5.49
C GLY A 458 -28.04 -2.39 -5.38
N PRO A 459 -27.31 -3.33 -6.00
CA PRO A 459 -25.86 -3.23 -6.07
C PRO A 459 -25.46 -1.93 -6.78
N PRO A 460 -24.49 -1.18 -6.25
CA PRO A 460 -24.07 0.06 -6.88
C PRO A 460 -23.37 -0.23 -8.21
N VAL A 461 -23.53 0.66 -9.18
CA VAL A 461 -22.85 0.59 -10.48
C VAL A 461 -21.77 1.66 -10.53
N VAL A 462 -20.53 1.25 -10.79
CA VAL A 462 -19.39 2.17 -10.90
C VAL A 462 -18.91 2.19 -12.36
N PRO A 463 -18.74 3.39 -12.98
CA PRO A 463 -18.20 3.49 -14.34
C PRO A 463 -16.87 2.75 -14.49
N GLY A 464 -16.72 1.96 -15.55
CA GLY A 464 -15.54 1.13 -15.79
C GLY A 464 -15.42 -0.12 -14.91
N TRP A 465 -16.35 -0.34 -13.97
CA TRP A 465 -16.41 -1.53 -13.11
C TRP A 465 -17.71 -2.32 -13.24
N GLY A 466 -18.79 -1.68 -13.68
CA GLY A 466 -20.09 -2.30 -13.75
C GLY A 466 -20.73 -2.48 -12.37
N THR A 467 -21.53 -3.53 -12.23
CA THR A 467 -22.25 -3.86 -11.00
C THR A 467 -21.29 -4.35 -9.92
N ILE A 468 -21.32 -3.72 -8.76
CA ILE A 468 -20.44 -4.04 -7.65
C ILE A 468 -21.14 -4.98 -6.68
N LEU A 469 -20.52 -6.12 -6.44
CA LEU A 469 -21.06 -7.17 -5.59
C LEU A 469 -20.64 -6.97 -4.13
N THR A 470 -21.33 -7.67 -3.23
CA THR A 470 -20.97 -7.78 -1.81
C THR A 470 -19.96 -8.90 -1.56
N LYS A 471 -19.86 -9.86 -2.49
CA LYS A 471 -19.01 -11.05 -2.38
C LYS A 471 -18.05 -11.17 -3.56
N ALA A 472 -16.86 -11.68 -3.31
CA ALA A 472 -15.94 -12.16 -4.33
C ALA A 472 -15.49 -13.58 -4.00
N VAL A 473 -15.56 -14.48 -4.99
CA VAL A 473 -15.12 -15.87 -4.87
C VAL A 473 -13.79 -16.02 -5.60
N PHE A 474 -12.80 -16.59 -4.91
CA PHE A 474 -11.48 -16.88 -5.44
C PHE A 474 -11.33 -18.39 -5.58
N PRO A 475 -11.66 -18.96 -6.76
CA PRO A 475 -11.53 -20.39 -6.98
C PRO A 475 -10.06 -20.79 -6.96
N SER A 476 -9.82 -22.00 -6.48
CA SER A 476 -8.48 -22.58 -6.24
C SER A 476 -7.58 -21.73 -5.36
N ALA A 477 -8.14 -20.93 -4.45
CA ALA A 477 -7.36 -20.07 -3.56
C ALA A 477 -6.35 -20.85 -2.71
N PHE A 478 -6.62 -22.10 -2.34
CA PHE A 478 -5.67 -22.94 -1.60
C PHE A 478 -5.30 -24.24 -2.32
N GLY A 479 -5.48 -24.28 -3.64
CA GLY A 479 -5.27 -25.46 -4.49
C GLY A 479 -6.52 -25.89 -5.23
N ARG A 480 -6.38 -26.83 -6.17
CA ARG A 480 -7.50 -27.30 -7.01
C ARG A 480 -8.63 -27.88 -6.15
N GLY A 481 -9.86 -27.46 -6.43
CA GLY A 481 -11.07 -27.89 -5.71
C GLY A 481 -11.38 -27.07 -4.45
N ASP A 482 -10.53 -26.11 -4.09
CA ASP A 482 -10.75 -25.23 -2.96
C ASP A 482 -11.26 -23.86 -3.43
N SER A 483 -11.97 -23.11 -2.59
CA SER A 483 -12.32 -21.73 -2.86
C SER A 483 -12.29 -20.89 -1.60
N LEU A 484 -11.98 -19.60 -1.77
CA LEU A 484 -12.10 -18.60 -0.72
C LEU A 484 -13.13 -17.57 -1.13
N THR A 485 -14.16 -17.37 -0.31
CA THR A 485 -15.13 -16.30 -0.49
C THR A 485 -14.86 -15.18 0.51
N VAL A 486 -14.82 -13.94 -0.01
CA VAL A 486 -14.69 -12.71 0.76
C VAL A 486 -16.02 -11.97 0.70
N TRP A 487 -16.64 -11.70 1.85
CA TRP A 487 -17.94 -11.03 1.93
C TRP A 487 -17.88 -9.75 2.74
N LEU A 488 -18.24 -8.62 2.12
CA LEU A 488 -18.55 -7.39 2.83
C LEU A 488 -19.95 -7.46 3.46
N LYS A 489 -20.01 -7.60 4.78
CA LYS A 489 -21.25 -7.72 5.56
C LYS A 489 -21.78 -6.37 6.04
N ALA A 490 -20.90 -5.50 6.49
CA ALA A 490 -21.24 -4.16 7.00
C ALA A 490 -20.08 -3.18 6.82
N LYS A 491 -20.36 -1.88 6.82
CA LYS A 491 -19.32 -0.84 6.83
C LYS A 491 -19.76 0.43 7.56
N THR A 492 -18.78 1.15 8.07
CA THR A 492 -18.88 2.49 8.65
C THR A 492 -17.89 3.42 7.94
N ASN A 493 -17.78 4.67 8.38
CA ASN A 493 -16.77 5.59 7.85
C ASN A 493 -15.33 5.23 8.32
N THR A 494 -15.16 4.28 9.24
CA THR A 494 -13.85 3.96 9.84
C THR A 494 -13.48 2.48 9.82
N SER A 495 -14.41 1.60 9.48
CA SER A 495 -14.19 0.15 9.42
C SER A 495 -15.19 -0.57 8.50
N ALA A 496 -14.82 -1.77 8.05
CA ALA A 496 -15.70 -2.72 7.39
C ALA A 496 -15.70 -4.07 8.12
N THR A 497 -16.85 -4.71 8.20
CA THR A 497 -16.97 -6.11 8.62
C THR A 497 -16.86 -7.00 7.40
N VAL A 498 -15.77 -7.77 7.34
CA VAL A 498 -15.46 -8.67 6.24
C VAL A 498 -15.50 -10.11 6.75
N GLY A 499 -16.39 -10.91 6.20
CA GLY A 499 -16.40 -12.36 6.40
C GLY A 499 -15.46 -13.04 5.43
N LEU A 500 -14.72 -14.04 5.91
CA LEU A 500 -13.97 -14.99 5.10
C LEU A 500 -14.55 -16.39 5.31
N CYS A 501 -14.77 -17.11 4.22
CA CYS A 501 -15.21 -18.50 4.24
C CYS A 501 -14.42 -19.30 3.21
N ARG A 502 -14.01 -20.52 3.59
CA ARG A 502 -13.29 -21.46 2.72
C ARG A 502 -14.16 -22.68 2.49
N ALA A 503 -14.37 -23.02 1.23
CA ALA A 503 -15.14 -24.19 0.82
C ALA A 503 -14.27 -25.14 0.00
N THR A 504 -14.39 -26.44 0.25
CA THR A 504 -13.81 -27.51 -0.57
C THR A 504 -14.84 -28.18 -1.47
N ASP A 505 -16.11 -27.89 -1.24
CA ASP A 505 -17.25 -28.41 -1.98
C ASP A 505 -17.97 -27.22 -2.63
N THR A 506 -18.61 -27.46 -3.78
CA THR A 506 -19.28 -26.39 -4.55
C THR A 506 -20.77 -26.25 -4.22
N ALA A 507 -21.27 -27.10 -3.33
CA ALA A 507 -22.65 -27.22 -2.90
C ALA A 507 -22.69 -28.00 -1.58
N GLU A 508 -23.71 -27.78 -0.78
CA GLU A 508 -23.99 -28.62 0.38
C GLU A 508 -24.30 -30.08 -0.02
N THR A 509 -23.91 -31.02 0.83
CA THR A 509 -24.15 -32.45 0.67
C THR A 509 -25.12 -32.95 1.76
N PRO A 510 -25.78 -34.11 1.59
CA PRO A 510 -26.64 -34.65 2.63
C PRO A 510 -25.97 -34.81 4.01
N ASP A 511 -24.64 -34.99 4.04
CA ASP A 511 -23.87 -35.14 5.28
C ASP A 511 -23.46 -33.80 5.91
N THR A 512 -23.47 -32.72 5.13
CA THR A 512 -23.14 -31.35 5.59
C THR A 512 -24.38 -30.49 5.82
N CYS A 513 -25.50 -30.85 5.20
CA CYS A 513 -26.79 -30.26 5.53
C CYS A 513 -27.15 -30.53 7.00
N TYR A 514 -27.65 -29.49 7.67
CA TYR A 514 -28.12 -29.51 9.05
C TYR A 514 -26.99 -29.61 10.10
N ASP A 515 -25.76 -29.26 9.74
CA ASP A 515 -24.62 -29.19 10.66
C ASP A 515 -24.45 -27.82 11.34
N GLY A 516 -25.25 -26.81 10.94
CA GLY A 516 -25.21 -25.45 11.48
C GLY A 516 -24.25 -24.52 10.74
N ILE A 517 -23.65 -24.97 9.63
CA ILE A 517 -22.54 -24.32 8.95
C ILE A 517 -22.90 -24.12 7.47
N ASP A 518 -22.32 -23.07 6.89
CA ASP A 518 -22.34 -22.76 5.45
C ASP A 518 -21.02 -23.29 4.86
N ASN A 519 -21.06 -24.52 4.33
CA ASN A 519 -19.89 -25.29 3.92
C ASN A 519 -19.47 -25.02 2.47
N ASP A 520 -20.36 -24.48 1.65
CA ASP A 520 -20.09 -24.05 0.28
C ASP A 520 -19.82 -22.53 0.13
N CYS A 521 -20.02 -21.78 1.23
CA CYS A 521 -19.81 -20.34 1.36
C CYS A 521 -20.77 -19.47 0.54
N ASP A 522 -21.98 -19.94 0.22
CA ASP A 522 -22.96 -19.21 -0.58
C ASP A 522 -23.72 -18.14 0.24
N GLY A 523 -23.63 -18.18 1.58
CA GLY A 523 -24.27 -17.29 2.54
C GLY A 523 -25.54 -17.82 3.19
N LEU A 524 -25.95 -19.03 2.87
CA LEU A 524 -27.07 -19.77 3.44
C LEU A 524 -26.48 -21.00 4.14
N ALA A 525 -27.16 -21.48 5.18
CA ALA A 525 -26.73 -22.66 5.91
C ALA A 525 -27.93 -23.58 6.05
N ASP A 526 -27.69 -24.88 6.00
CA ASP A 526 -28.66 -25.93 6.29
C ASP A 526 -29.99 -25.78 5.52
N ASP A 527 -31.11 -25.70 6.22
CA ASP A 527 -32.48 -25.64 5.69
C ASP A 527 -32.79 -24.35 4.93
N LEU A 528 -31.94 -23.33 5.09
CA LEU A 528 -32.00 -22.11 4.28
C LEU A 528 -31.27 -22.25 2.96
N ASP A 529 -30.39 -23.24 2.83
CA ASP A 529 -29.62 -23.54 1.63
C ASP A 529 -30.47 -24.37 0.63
N PRO A 530 -30.67 -23.88 -0.61
CA PRO A 530 -31.34 -24.64 -1.67
C PRO A 530 -30.73 -26.01 -1.96
N ASP A 531 -29.43 -26.20 -1.73
CA ASP A 531 -28.72 -27.45 -1.99
C ASP A 531 -29.08 -28.56 -0.97
N CYS A 532 -29.58 -28.17 0.21
CA CYS A 532 -30.09 -29.09 1.23
C CYS A 532 -31.52 -29.59 0.98
N GLY A 533 -32.08 -29.31 -0.20
CA GLY A 533 -33.44 -29.65 -0.63
C GLY A 533 -33.76 -31.15 -0.82
N GLY A 534 -33.08 -32.05 -0.12
CA GLY A 534 -33.56 -33.42 0.08
C GLY A 534 -34.61 -33.46 1.20
N GLU A 535 -35.70 -34.22 1.02
CA GLU A 535 -36.66 -34.50 2.10
C GLU A 535 -35.89 -34.82 3.39
N ASP A 536 -36.12 -34.02 4.44
CA ASP A 536 -35.54 -34.23 5.77
C ASP A 536 -35.65 -35.72 6.15
N PRO A 537 -34.54 -36.48 6.22
CA PRO A 537 -34.59 -37.91 6.53
C PRO A 537 -35.08 -38.17 7.97
N THR A 538 -35.22 -37.10 8.79
CA THR A 538 -35.83 -37.13 10.12
C THR A 538 -37.26 -36.61 10.16
N ALA A 539 -37.85 -36.20 9.04
CA ALA A 539 -39.29 -35.96 8.90
C ALA A 539 -40.08 -37.28 8.86
N LEU A 540 -39.88 -38.14 9.86
CA LEU A 540 -40.91 -39.07 10.28
C LEU A 540 -42.10 -38.22 10.73
N SER A 541 -43.14 -38.20 9.89
CA SER A 541 -44.42 -37.57 10.15
C SER A 541 -44.81 -37.73 11.62
N PRO A 542 -45.06 -36.65 12.38
CA PRO A 542 -45.64 -36.80 13.70
C PRO A 542 -46.98 -37.55 13.56
N PRO A 543 -47.31 -38.49 14.46
CA PRO A 543 -48.60 -39.17 14.42
C PRO A 543 -49.73 -38.12 14.45
N PRO A 544 -50.83 -38.36 13.73
CA PRO A 544 -51.91 -37.38 13.59
C PRO A 544 -52.38 -36.92 14.98
N PRO A 545 -52.54 -35.61 15.20
CA PRO A 545 -53.00 -35.11 16.50
C PRO A 545 -54.39 -35.70 16.79
N PRO A 546 -54.69 -36.08 18.05
CA PRO A 546 -56.02 -36.51 18.42
C PRO A 546 -57.02 -35.39 18.12
N LEU A 547 -58.15 -35.75 17.50
CA LEU A 547 -59.25 -34.87 17.14
C LEU A 547 -59.61 -33.93 18.30
N VAL A 548 -59.13 -32.68 18.23
CA VAL A 548 -59.50 -31.62 19.17
C VAL A 548 -60.86 -31.08 18.77
N VAL A 549 -61.81 -31.25 19.67
CA VAL A 549 -63.15 -30.64 19.65
C VAL A 549 -63.03 -29.14 19.37
N LEU A 550 -63.66 -28.68 18.28
CA LEU A 550 -63.82 -27.27 17.94
C LEU A 550 -64.38 -26.49 19.14
N ARG A 551 -63.53 -25.69 19.80
CA ARG A 551 -63.98 -24.57 20.63
C ARG A 551 -63.99 -23.31 19.76
N LYS A 552 -65.15 -22.64 19.73
CA LYS A 552 -65.40 -21.38 19.03
C LYS A 552 -64.34 -20.34 19.38
N SER A 553 -63.79 -19.70 18.35
CA SER A 553 -62.87 -18.56 18.46
C SER A 553 -63.51 -17.41 19.26
N PRO A 554 -62.74 -16.72 20.13
CA PRO A 554 -63.17 -15.45 20.71
C PRO A 554 -63.27 -14.37 19.62
N PRO A 555 -64.14 -13.35 19.80
CA PRO A 555 -64.24 -12.24 18.87
C PRO A 555 -62.94 -11.41 18.84
N PRO A 556 -62.63 -10.78 17.71
CA PRO A 556 -61.39 -10.02 17.52
C PRO A 556 -61.32 -8.82 18.48
N SER A 557 -60.17 -8.68 19.13
CA SER A 557 -59.83 -7.53 19.97
C SER A 557 -59.85 -6.24 19.16
N ALA A 558 -60.45 -5.19 19.74
CA ALA A 558 -60.53 -3.86 19.13
C ALA A 558 -59.12 -3.29 18.83
N PRO A 559 -58.95 -2.55 17.72
CA PRO A 559 -57.67 -1.97 17.36
C PRO A 559 -57.20 -0.91 18.39
N PRO A 560 -55.89 -0.84 18.68
CA PRO A 560 -55.35 0.12 19.64
C PRO A 560 -55.59 1.57 19.19
N LYS A 561 -56.10 2.40 20.12
CA LYS A 561 -56.28 3.83 19.91
C LYS A 561 -54.94 4.48 19.59
N ARG A 562 -54.87 5.20 18.46
CA ARG A 562 -53.71 6.01 18.06
C ARG A 562 -53.34 7.02 19.14
N SER A 563 -52.07 7.03 19.52
CA SER A 563 -51.45 8.06 20.34
C SER A 563 -51.53 9.42 19.63
N PRO A 564 -51.79 10.53 20.34
CA PRO A 564 -51.74 11.87 19.75
C PRO A 564 -50.31 12.24 19.34
N PRO A 565 -50.13 13.04 18.27
CA PRO A 565 -48.83 13.44 17.78
C PRO A 565 -48.09 14.33 18.79
N PRO A 566 -46.76 14.25 18.86
CA PRO A 566 -45.95 15.10 19.72
C PRO A 566 -46.04 16.58 19.27
N PRO A 567 -45.95 17.53 20.20
CA PRO A 567 -45.99 18.96 19.89
C PRO A 567 -44.77 19.37 19.04
N PRO A 568 -44.93 20.36 18.15
CA PRO A 568 -43.87 20.78 17.24
C PRO A 568 -42.70 21.40 18.01
N SER A 569 -41.49 20.97 17.66
CA SER A 569 -40.23 21.52 18.19
C SER A 569 -40.11 23.03 17.88
N PRO A 570 -39.61 23.84 18.83
CA PRO A 570 -39.43 25.26 18.63
C PRO A 570 -38.40 25.53 17.51
N GLN A 571 -38.78 26.39 16.57
CA GLN A 571 -37.92 26.80 15.46
C GLN A 571 -36.64 27.50 15.96
N PRO A 572 -35.47 27.22 15.34
CA PRO A 572 -34.25 27.96 15.62
C PRO A 572 -34.43 29.44 15.25
N ARG A 573 -34.16 30.35 16.19
CA ARG A 573 -34.12 31.79 15.93
C ARG A 573 -33.06 32.09 14.89
N SER A 574 -33.45 32.86 13.87
CA SER A 574 -32.55 33.34 12.82
C SER A 574 -31.38 34.14 13.42
N PRO A 575 -30.16 34.00 12.92
CA PRO A 575 -29.02 34.78 13.39
C PRO A 575 -29.20 36.26 13.06
N VAL A 576 -29.05 37.09 14.09
CA VAL A 576 -29.04 38.56 14.00
C VAL A 576 -27.89 38.99 13.09
N LYS A 577 -28.19 39.77 12.05
CA LYS A 577 -27.20 40.42 11.18
C LYS A 577 -26.25 41.28 12.01
N ALA A 578 -24.96 40.96 11.97
CA ALA A 578 -23.91 41.82 12.48
C ALA A 578 -23.86 43.14 11.68
N PRO A 579 -23.65 44.30 12.33
CA PRO A 579 -23.54 45.58 11.64
C PRO A 579 -22.22 45.67 10.85
N THR A 580 -22.34 46.12 9.61
CA THR A 580 -21.25 46.37 8.68
C THR A 580 -20.30 47.46 9.21
N PRO A 581 -18.96 47.30 9.12
CA PRO A 581 -18.02 48.35 9.51
C PRO A 581 -18.12 49.54 8.55
N LYS A 582 -18.30 50.74 9.11
CA LYS A 582 -18.24 52.01 8.37
C LYS A 582 -16.83 52.20 7.78
N LYS A 583 -16.76 52.45 6.47
CA LYS A 583 -15.57 52.96 5.76
C LYS A 583 -15.09 54.26 6.44
N VAL A 584 -13.90 54.22 7.04
CA VAL A 584 -13.16 55.42 7.41
C VAL A 584 -12.48 55.95 6.16
N VAL A 585 -12.96 57.09 5.68
CA VAL A 585 -12.32 57.88 4.61
C VAL A 585 -11.14 58.61 5.25
N GLY A 586 -9.93 58.11 4.99
CA GLY A 586 -8.67 58.77 5.34
C GLY A 586 -8.41 59.95 4.40
N ARG A 587 -8.44 61.15 4.98
CA ARG A 587 -8.07 62.42 4.35
C ARG A 587 -6.58 62.46 3.98
N ARG A 588 -6.31 62.92 2.76
CA ARG A 588 -5.05 63.57 2.34
C ARG A 588 -4.70 64.75 3.25
N ARG A 589 -3.42 64.85 3.65
CA ARG A 589 -2.64 66.09 3.75
C ARG A 589 -1.18 65.74 3.36
N VAL A 590 -0.73 66.31 2.23
CA VAL A 590 0.35 67.31 2.10
C VAL A 590 1.70 66.73 2.49
#